data_AF-A0A257SN23-F1
#
_entry.id   AF-A0A257SN23-F1
#
_cell.length_a   1.000
_cell.length_b   1.000
_cell.length_c   1.000
_cell.angle_alpha   90.00
_cell.angle_beta   90.00
_cell.angle_gamma   90.00
#
_symmetry.space_group_name_H-M   'P 1'
#
loop_
_entity.id
_entity.type
_entity.pdbx_description
1 polymer ?
#
loop_
_entity_poly.entity_id
_entity_poly.type
_entity_poly.pdbx_seq_one_letter_code
_entity_poly.pdbx_strand_id
1 'polypeptide(L)'
;TNGVTPRRWLQWANPGLRDLITERIGPDWKYDLERLRDLAAAADDAGFRKRWAEVRRVNKKRLAALVHQHTGVTFISEALVDVQVKRIHEYKRQLLNALHVIHLYDRIKRGEAAEVTPRNVLFAGKAAPGYFMAKRIIKLINNIANVINHDPDTEGLLRVSFLPDYRVSLMEQICAATDLSEQISTAGKEASGTGNMKFMMNGALTIGTLDGANIEIRDAVGPEHFFLFGLNAQEVGQQRGHYNPQIYLQADHDLQRVMDLIQSGYFNAFEPGIFDPIVHAVTHPQDPWMVLADFTSYKLKQREAAELWHDQTEWQRLSILNTAASGVFSSDRTISQYNADIWHLKPQIMTP
;
A
#
# COMPACT_ATOMS: atom_id res chain seq x y z
N THR A 1 -5.00 -15.38 14.50
CA THR A 1 -4.85 -14.35 13.45
C THR A 1 -6.20 -13.85 12.98
N ASN A 2 -6.28 -12.56 12.63
CA ASN A 2 -7.45 -12.00 11.94
C ASN A 2 -7.67 -12.61 10.54
N GLY A 3 -8.82 -12.34 9.94
CA GLY A 3 -9.10 -12.72 8.56
C GLY A 3 -10.13 -11.78 7.94
N VAL A 4 -10.29 -11.88 6.62
CA VAL A 4 -11.28 -11.11 5.87
C VAL A 4 -12.17 -12.03 5.05
N THR A 5 -13.44 -11.67 4.89
CA THR A 5 -14.37 -12.52 4.13
C THR A 5 -14.07 -12.47 2.63
N PRO A 6 -13.80 -13.62 1.97
CA PRO A 6 -13.57 -13.65 0.53
C PRO A 6 -14.81 -13.29 -0.28
N ARG A 7 -16.01 -13.42 0.30
CA ARG A 7 -17.28 -13.09 -0.38
C ARG A 7 -17.33 -11.61 -0.76
N ARG A 8 -17.00 -10.71 0.18
CA ARG A 8 -16.98 -9.27 -0.12
C ARG A 8 -15.70 -8.86 -0.83
N TRP A 9 -14.55 -9.29 -0.31
CA TRP A 9 -13.27 -8.69 -0.69
C TRP A 9 -12.61 -9.29 -1.92
N LEU A 10 -13.14 -10.39 -2.46
CA LEU A 10 -12.67 -10.97 -3.72
C LEU A 10 -13.85 -11.24 -4.68
N GLN A 11 -14.85 -12.00 -4.24
CA GLN A 11 -15.95 -12.42 -5.12
C GLN A 11 -16.86 -11.26 -5.55
N TRP A 12 -17.17 -10.35 -4.63
CA TRP A 12 -17.98 -9.15 -4.91
C TRP A 12 -17.14 -8.01 -5.47
N ALA A 13 -16.04 -7.68 -4.79
CA ALA A 13 -15.17 -6.57 -5.15
C ALA A 13 -14.52 -6.73 -6.54
N ASN A 14 -14.23 -7.97 -6.96
CA ASN A 14 -13.47 -8.25 -8.18
C ASN A 14 -14.11 -9.37 -9.01
N PRO A 15 -15.26 -9.12 -9.65
CA PRO A 15 -16.00 -10.14 -10.39
C PRO A 15 -15.19 -10.72 -11.57
N GLY A 16 -14.36 -9.91 -12.23
CA GLY A 16 -13.49 -10.38 -13.31
C GLY A 16 -12.46 -11.41 -12.80
N LEU A 17 -11.87 -11.16 -11.64
CA LEU A 17 -10.93 -12.10 -11.02
C LEU A 17 -11.63 -13.34 -10.49
N ARG A 18 -12.82 -13.17 -9.88
CA ARG A 18 -13.67 -14.28 -9.44
C ARG A 18 -13.96 -15.25 -10.59
N ASP A 19 -14.36 -14.72 -11.74
CA ASP A 19 -14.75 -15.54 -12.88
C ASP A 19 -13.53 -16.25 -13.47
N LEU A 20 -12.39 -15.55 -13.59
CA LEU A 20 -11.13 -16.12 -14.07
C LEU A 20 -10.59 -17.24 -13.15
N ILE A 21 -10.63 -17.05 -11.82
CA ILE A 21 -10.23 -18.09 -10.86
C ILE A 21 -11.19 -19.28 -10.96
N THR A 22 -12.50 -19.03 -11.02
CA THR A 22 -13.51 -20.09 -11.13
C THR A 22 -13.32 -20.94 -12.38
N GLU A 23 -12.99 -20.32 -13.51
CA GLU A 23 -12.69 -21.02 -14.75
C GLU A 23 -11.46 -21.93 -14.62
N ARG A 24 -10.43 -21.48 -13.88
CA ARG A 24 -9.16 -22.21 -13.76
C ARG A 24 -9.18 -23.36 -12.76
N ILE A 25 -9.78 -23.17 -11.59
CA ILE A 25 -9.70 -24.13 -10.47
C ILE A 25 -11.07 -24.64 -9.99
N GLY A 26 -12.15 -24.32 -10.70
CA GLY A 26 -13.53 -24.68 -10.33
C GLY A 26 -14.16 -23.72 -9.30
N PRO A 27 -15.43 -23.91 -8.91
CA PRO A 27 -16.17 -22.96 -8.08
C PRO A 27 -15.91 -23.08 -6.57
N ASP A 28 -15.34 -24.19 -6.11
CA ASP A 28 -15.30 -24.55 -4.70
C ASP A 28 -14.47 -23.59 -3.83
N TRP A 29 -13.50 -22.88 -4.42
CA TRP A 29 -12.73 -21.85 -3.71
C TRP A 29 -13.61 -20.73 -3.11
N LYS A 30 -14.83 -20.56 -3.65
CA LYS A 30 -15.79 -19.57 -3.15
C LYS A 30 -16.25 -19.86 -1.72
N TYR A 31 -16.18 -21.13 -1.30
CA TYR A 31 -16.58 -21.61 0.02
C TYR A 31 -15.39 -22.03 0.86
N ASP A 32 -14.27 -22.41 0.23
CA ASP A 32 -13.02 -22.75 0.88
C ASP A 32 -11.84 -22.03 0.22
N LEU A 33 -11.41 -20.93 0.83
CA LEU A 33 -10.36 -20.08 0.25
C LEU A 33 -8.98 -20.75 0.21
N GLU A 34 -8.74 -21.82 0.97
CA GLU A 34 -7.46 -22.54 0.93
C GLU A 34 -7.21 -23.18 -0.45
N ARG A 35 -8.28 -23.44 -1.21
CA ARG A 35 -8.20 -23.93 -2.59
C ARG A 35 -7.56 -22.95 -3.56
N LEU A 36 -7.39 -21.67 -3.19
CA LEU A 36 -6.62 -20.73 -4.02
C LEU A 36 -5.18 -21.19 -4.26
N ARG A 37 -4.61 -22.05 -3.41
CA ARG A 37 -3.26 -22.62 -3.62
C ARG A 37 -3.11 -23.32 -4.98
N ASP A 38 -4.20 -23.93 -5.48
CA ASP A 38 -4.21 -24.64 -6.76
C ASP A 38 -4.02 -23.70 -7.96
N LEU A 39 -4.21 -22.38 -7.74
CA LEU A 39 -3.95 -21.33 -8.73
C LEU A 39 -2.46 -21.11 -9.00
N ALA A 40 -1.56 -21.54 -8.10
CA ALA A 40 -0.13 -21.27 -8.22
C ALA A 40 0.45 -21.79 -9.55
N ALA A 41 0.02 -22.97 -10.01
CA ALA A 41 0.45 -23.54 -11.29
C ALA A 41 0.01 -22.72 -12.52
N ALA A 42 -0.96 -21.80 -12.37
CA ALA A 42 -1.38 -20.89 -13.44
C ALA A 42 -0.46 -19.66 -13.55
N ALA A 43 0.42 -19.42 -12.57
CA ALA A 43 1.37 -18.30 -12.62
C ALA A 43 2.34 -18.42 -13.81
N ASP A 44 2.69 -19.65 -14.20
CA ASP A 44 3.60 -19.93 -15.32
C ASP A 44 2.88 -20.01 -16.69
N ASP A 45 1.55 -20.00 -16.71
CA ASP A 45 0.74 -19.98 -17.94
C ASP A 45 0.65 -18.56 -18.53
N ALA A 46 1.30 -18.35 -19.68
CA ALA A 46 1.33 -17.05 -20.36
C ALA A 46 -0.06 -16.55 -20.78
N GLY A 47 -0.96 -17.45 -21.20
CA GLY A 47 -2.33 -17.11 -21.55
C GLY A 47 -3.13 -16.67 -20.33
N PHE A 48 -2.93 -17.36 -19.20
CA PHE A 48 -3.53 -16.99 -17.92
C PHE A 48 -3.02 -15.62 -17.42
N ARG A 49 -1.70 -15.37 -17.43
CA ARG A 49 -1.12 -14.07 -17.06
C ARG A 49 -1.68 -12.91 -17.88
N LYS A 50 -1.88 -13.11 -19.19
CA LYS A 50 -2.47 -12.08 -20.05
C LYS A 50 -3.90 -11.73 -19.65
N ARG A 51 -4.73 -12.74 -19.33
CA ARG A 51 -6.11 -12.51 -18.86
C ARG A 51 -6.15 -11.90 -17.46
N TRP A 52 -5.21 -12.29 -16.59
CA TRP A 52 -5.04 -11.70 -15.27
C TRP A 52 -4.72 -10.20 -15.34
N ALA A 53 -3.77 -9.82 -16.19
CA ALA A 53 -3.43 -8.42 -16.45
C ALA A 53 -4.61 -7.63 -17.03
N GLU A 54 -5.40 -8.23 -17.93
CA GLU A 54 -6.59 -7.57 -18.49
C GLU A 54 -7.65 -7.28 -17.42
N VAL A 55 -7.89 -8.22 -16.49
CA VAL A 55 -8.77 -7.98 -15.34
C VAL A 55 -8.26 -6.80 -14.50
N ARG A 56 -6.96 -6.76 -14.19
CA ARG A 56 -6.35 -5.63 -13.45
C ARG A 56 -6.56 -4.32 -14.20
N ARG A 57 -6.31 -4.28 -15.50
CA ARG A 57 -6.45 -3.08 -16.34
C ARG A 57 -7.87 -2.53 -16.35
N VAL A 58 -8.88 -3.41 -16.45
CA VAL A 58 -10.30 -3.02 -16.34
C VAL A 58 -10.61 -2.42 -14.97
N ASN A 59 -10.09 -3.02 -13.89
CA ASN A 59 -10.28 -2.47 -12.54
C ASN A 59 -9.57 -1.12 -12.36
N LYS A 60 -8.35 -0.96 -12.89
CA LYS A 60 -7.61 0.32 -12.89
C LYS A 60 -8.38 1.42 -13.61
N LYS A 61 -9.03 1.12 -14.74
CA LYS A 61 -9.91 2.08 -15.44
C LYS A 61 -11.11 2.52 -14.59
N ARG A 62 -11.75 1.58 -13.89
CA ARG A 62 -12.87 1.89 -12.98
C ARG A 62 -12.39 2.77 -11.82
N LEU A 63 -11.25 2.45 -11.21
CA LEU A 63 -10.66 3.26 -10.15
C LEU A 63 -10.28 4.65 -10.66
N ALA A 64 -9.66 4.76 -11.84
CA ALA A 64 -9.30 6.05 -12.44
C ALA A 64 -10.52 6.94 -12.68
N ALA A 65 -11.62 6.38 -13.18
CA ALA A 65 -12.88 7.11 -13.34
C ALA A 65 -13.44 7.60 -12.00
N LEU A 66 -13.39 6.75 -10.96
CA LEU A 66 -13.81 7.10 -9.61
C LEU A 66 -12.95 8.23 -9.01
N VAL A 67 -11.62 8.15 -9.17
CA VAL A 67 -10.69 9.18 -8.69
C VAL A 67 -10.95 10.50 -9.39
N HIS A 68 -11.12 10.49 -10.72
CA HIS A 68 -11.43 11.68 -11.49
C HIS A 68 -12.75 12.30 -11.03
N GLN A 69 -13.81 11.50 -10.85
CA GLN A 69 -15.11 11.98 -10.38
C GLN A 69 -15.04 12.68 -9.01
N HIS A 70 -14.23 12.15 -8.08
CA HIS A 70 -14.18 12.68 -6.72
C HIS A 70 -13.15 13.79 -6.50
N THR A 71 -12.09 13.84 -7.31
CA THR A 71 -10.93 14.71 -7.05
C THR A 71 -10.51 15.57 -8.24
N GLY A 72 -11.05 15.32 -9.43
CA GLY A 72 -10.60 15.93 -10.68
C GLY A 72 -9.26 15.41 -11.20
N VAL A 73 -8.51 14.63 -10.41
CA VAL A 73 -7.21 14.09 -10.82
C VAL A 73 -7.39 12.99 -11.87
N THR A 74 -6.72 13.14 -12.99
CA THR A 74 -6.68 12.13 -14.06
C THR A 74 -5.46 11.23 -13.88
N PHE A 75 -5.71 9.95 -13.59
CA PHE A 75 -4.65 8.95 -13.49
C PHE A 75 -4.04 8.62 -14.85
N ILE A 76 -2.73 8.37 -14.84
CA ILE A 76 -1.95 7.95 -16.00
C ILE A 76 -2.37 6.52 -16.37
N SER A 77 -2.71 6.29 -17.63
CA SER A 77 -3.06 4.96 -18.14
C SER A 77 -1.85 4.02 -18.05
N GLU A 78 -2.09 2.76 -17.70
CA GLU A 78 -1.05 1.71 -17.56
C GLU A 78 0.06 1.96 -16.52
N ALA A 79 0.13 3.14 -15.88
CA ALA A 79 1.05 3.43 -14.79
C ALA A 79 0.78 2.56 -13.55
N LEU A 80 1.81 2.28 -12.77
CA LEU A 80 1.72 1.53 -11.51
C LEU A 80 0.73 2.22 -10.55
N VAL A 81 -0.22 1.48 -9.98
CA VAL A 81 -1.16 2.00 -8.99
C VAL A 81 -0.69 1.61 -7.59
N ASP A 82 -0.09 2.61 -6.92
CA ASP A 82 0.52 2.51 -5.59
C ASP A 82 -0.43 3.09 -4.54
N VAL A 83 -0.79 2.28 -3.54
CA VAL A 83 -1.97 2.56 -2.70
C VAL A 83 -1.66 2.44 -1.22
N GLN A 84 -1.92 3.52 -0.49
CA GLN A 84 -1.94 3.55 0.97
C GLN A 84 -3.29 4.01 1.51
N VAL A 85 -4.18 3.04 1.80
CA VAL A 85 -5.51 3.31 2.35
C VAL A 85 -5.71 2.69 3.72
N LYS A 86 -5.83 3.55 4.73
CA LYS A 86 -6.02 3.19 6.14
C LYS A 86 -6.34 4.45 6.95
N ARG A 87 -6.67 4.29 8.23
CA ARG A 87 -6.80 5.43 9.14
C ARG A 87 -5.52 6.29 9.07
N ILE A 88 -5.66 7.61 9.07
CA ILE A 88 -4.51 8.50 9.10
C ILE A 88 -4.00 8.58 10.54
N HIS A 89 -2.76 8.14 10.74
CA HIS A 89 -2.11 8.10 12.04
C HIS A 89 -0.60 8.12 11.81
N GLU A 90 0.15 8.81 12.67
CA GLU A 90 1.61 8.94 12.49
C GLU A 90 2.34 7.58 12.41
N TYR A 91 2.01 6.60 13.27
CA TYR A 91 2.65 5.26 13.19
C TYR A 91 2.34 4.48 11.91
N LYS A 92 1.26 4.83 11.18
CA LYS A 92 0.92 4.21 9.89
C LYS A 92 1.70 4.84 8.73
N ARG A 93 2.46 5.90 9.04
CA ARG A 93 3.48 6.54 8.21
C ARG A 93 3.03 6.91 6.80
N GLN A 94 1.83 7.47 6.66
CA GLN A 94 1.48 8.18 5.42
C GLN A 94 2.46 9.32 5.12
N LEU A 95 3.09 9.88 6.16
CA LEU A 95 4.17 10.85 6.01
C LEU A 95 5.38 10.24 5.28
N LEU A 96 5.83 9.03 5.62
CA LEU A 96 6.95 8.37 4.95
C LEU A 96 6.69 8.18 3.45
N ASN A 97 5.48 7.74 3.09
CA ASN A 97 5.08 7.65 1.68
C ASN A 97 5.06 9.04 1.01
N ALA A 98 4.52 10.07 1.67
CA ALA A 98 4.55 11.43 1.16
C ALA A 98 5.98 11.96 0.93
N LEU A 99 6.95 11.62 1.81
CA LEU A 99 8.36 11.96 1.61
C LEU A 99 8.93 11.27 0.35
N HIS A 100 8.58 10.01 0.12
CA HIS A 100 8.98 9.29 -1.09
C HIS A 100 8.35 9.89 -2.36
N VAL A 101 7.09 10.34 -2.30
CA VAL A 101 6.45 11.07 -3.40
C VAL A 101 7.19 12.38 -3.72
N ILE A 102 7.60 13.14 -2.71
CA ILE A 102 8.43 14.34 -2.90
C ILE A 102 9.78 13.97 -3.54
N HIS A 103 10.38 12.86 -3.13
CA HIS A 103 11.63 12.39 -3.73
C HIS A 103 11.47 12.06 -5.22
N LEU A 104 10.40 11.35 -5.62
CA LEU A 104 10.12 11.09 -7.04
C LEU A 104 9.92 12.40 -7.82
N TYR A 105 9.21 13.36 -7.24
CA TYR A 105 9.03 14.68 -7.84
C TYR A 105 10.37 15.42 -7.99
N ASP A 106 11.20 15.47 -6.96
CA ASP A 106 12.52 16.10 -7.00
C ASP A 106 13.43 15.49 -8.09
N ARG A 107 13.41 14.16 -8.24
CA ARG A 107 14.13 13.45 -9.32
C ARG A 107 13.69 13.91 -10.70
N ILE A 108 12.38 14.05 -10.92
CA ILE A 108 11.84 14.60 -12.18
C ILE A 108 12.38 16.02 -12.41
N LYS A 109 12.29 16.90 -11.40
CA LYS A 109 12.71 18.30 -11.52
C LYS A 109 14.21 18.50 -11.75
N ARG A 110 15.04 17.54 -11.33
CA ARG A 110 16.50 17.59 -11.55
C ARG A 110 16.98 16.83 -12.78
N GLY A 111 16.07 16.45 -13.68
CA GLY A 111 16.40 15.88 -14.99
C GLY A 111 16.53 14.35 -15.02
N GLU A 112 16.09 13.65 -13.97
CA GLU A 112 16.12 12.17 -13.91
C GLU A 112 14.78 11.53 -14.30
N ALA A 113 13.93 12.25 -15.03
CA ALA A 113 12.60 11.80 -15.41
C ALA A 113 12.58 10.45 -16.14
N ALA A 114 13.61 10.16 -16.96
CA ALA A 114 13.73 8.90 -17.69
C ALA A 114 13.90 7.66 -16.80
N GLU A 115 14.31 7.85 -15.54
CA GLU A 115 14.52 6.78 -14.57
C GLU A 115 13.31 6.62 -13.61
N VAL A 116 12.25 7.41 -13.81
CA VAL A 116 11.04 7.36 -12.99
C VAL A 116 9.97 6.54 -13.70
N THR A 117 9.64 5.38 -13.13
CA THR A 117 8.51 4.58 -13.59
C THR A 117 7.19 5.33 -13.38
N PRO A 118 6.34 5.47 -14.41
CA PRO A 118 5.04 6.12 -14.29
C PRO A 118 4.20 5.54 -13.15
N ARG A 119 3.72 6.39 -12.25
CA ARG A 119 3.02 5.98 -11.03
C ARG A 119 1.83 6.87 -10.69
N ASN A 120 0.71 6.23 -10.33
CA ASN A 120 -0.43 6.85 -9.68
C ASN A 120 -0.40 6.49 -8.19
N VAL A 121 -0.09 7.46 -7.34
CA VAL A 121 -0.07 7.28 -5.88
C VAL A 121 -1.41 7.69 -5.28
N LEU A 122 -2.06 6.76 -4.60
CA LEU A 122 -3.39 6.93 -4.03
C LEU A 122 -3.36 6.82 -2.51
N PHE A 123 -3.72 7.92 -1.84
CA PHE A 123 -4.00 7.97 -0.42
C PHE A 123 -5.52 7.94 -0.19
N ALA A 124 -5.95 7.30 0.88
CA ALA A 124 -7.31 7.47 1.40
C ALA A 124 -7.35 7.13 2.88
N GLY A 125 -8.09 7.92 3.66
CA GLY A 125 -8.18 7.68 5.09
C GLY A 125 -8.91 8.80 5.83
N LYS A 126 -9.19 8.54 7.09
CA LYS A 126 -9.78 9.53 8.01
C LYS A 126 -8.84 9.72 9.20
N ALA A 127 -8.67 10.97 9.60
CA ALA A 127 -8.07 11.34 10.87
C ALA A 127 -9.16 11.48 11.94
N ALA A 128 -8.83 11.21 13.20
CA ALA A 128 -9.75 11.53 14.30
C ALA A 128 -9.92 13.07 14.40
N PRO A 129 -11.09 13.58 14.82
CA PRO A 129 -11.38 15.02 14.78
C PRO A 129 -10.37 15.90 15.52
N GLY A 130 -9.90 15.46 16.69
CA GLY A 130 -8.91 16.16 17.53
C GLY A 130 -7.45 15.84 17.20
N TYR A 131 -7.17 14.98 16.21
CA TYR A 131 -5.81 14.56 15.90
C TYR A 131 -5.15 15.55 14.92
N PHE A 132 -4.66 16.67 15.45
CA PHE A 132 -4.10 17.76 14.66
C PHE A 132 -2.92 17.33 13.76
N MET A 133 -1.99 16.52 14.26
CA MET A 133 -0.85 16.06 13.44
C MET A 133 -1.31 15.22 12.26
N ALA A 134 -2.23 14.27 12.47
CA ALA A 134 -2.82 13.48 11.38
C ALA A 134 -3.55 14.37 10.34
N LYS A 135 -4.29 15.40 10.79
CA LYS A 135 -4.93 16.37 9.88
C LYS A 135 -3.91 17.21 9.10
N ARG A 136 -2.79 17.59 9.72
CA ARG A 136 -1.68 18.27 9.03
C ARG A 136 -1.05 17.37 7.98
N ILE A 137 -0.86 16.08 8.26
CA ILE A 137 -0.37 15.10 7.27
C ILE A 137 -1.35 15.00 6.08
N ILE A 138 -2.66 14.95 6.32
CA ILE A 138 -3.66 15.01 5.23
C ILE A 138 -3.48 16.29 4.40
N LYS A 139 -3.35 17.44 5.05
CA LYS A 139 -3.14 18.71 4.35
C LYS A 139 -1.85 18.69 3.52
N LEU A 140 -0.74 18.23 4.09
CA LEU A 140 0.54 18.11 3.40
C LEU A 140 0.41 17.25 2.13
N ILE A 141 -0.22 16.07 2.23
CA ILE A 141 -0.45 15.19 1.07
C ILE A 141 -1.27 15.89 -0.01
N ASN A 142 -2.33 16.62 0.36
CA ASN A 142 -3.14 17.37 -0.62
C ASN A 142 -2.36 18.53 -1.26
N ASN A 143 -1.52 19.22 -0.51
CA ASN A 143 -0.67 20.28 -1.04
C ASN A 143 0.39 19.73 -1.99
N ILE A 144 1.04 18.62 -1.64
CA ILE A 144 1.98 17.88 -2.52
C ILE A 144 1.26 17.47 -3.80
N ALA A 145 0.06 16.87 -3.68
CA ALA A 145 -0.74 16.47 -4.84
C ALA A 145 -1.11 17.65 -5.73
N ASN A 146 -1.47 18.80 -5.15
CA ASN A 146 -1.79 20.00 -5.91
C ASN A 146 -0.59 20.51 -6.71
N VAL A 147 0.59 20.56 -6.11
CA VAL A 147 1.82 20.99 -6.81
C VAL A 147 2.18 20.02 -7.93
N ILE A 148 2.27 18.72 -7.61
CA ILE A 148 2.68 17.69 -8.57
C ILE A 148 1.70 17.62 -9.74
N ASN A 149 0.39 17.52 -9.49
CA ASN A 149 -0.58 17.31 -10.56
C ASN A 149 -0.74 18.50 -11.52
N HIS A 150 -0.30 19.70 -11.13
CA HIS A 150 -0.32 20.90 -11.98
C HIS A 150 1.04 21.25 -12.57
N ASP A 151 2.11 20.50 -12.27
CA ASP A 151 3.42 20.69 -12.86
C ASP A 151 3.52 19.93 -14.19
N PRO A 152 3.70 20.62 -15.34
CA PRO A 152 3.80 19.97 -16.65
C PRO A 152 4.94 18.94 -16.74
N ASP A 153 6.02 19.12 -15.98
CA ASP A 153 7.17 18.19 -16.02
C ASP A 153 6.82 16.80 -15.46
N THR A 154 5.71 16.68 -14.75
CA THR A 154 5.23 15.42 -14.16
C THR A 154 4.23 14.68 -15.05
N GLU A 155 3.84 15.26 -16.19
CA GLU A 155 2.87 14.68 -17.10
C GLU A 155 3.31 13.30 -17.60
N GLY A 156 2.42 12.31 -17.49
CA GLY A 156 2.73 10.93 -17.84
C GLY A 156 3.67 10.20 -16.87
N LEU A 157 4.18 10.86 -15.81
CA LEU A 157 5.16 10.29 -14.89
C LEU A 157 4.61 10.12 -13.46
N LEU A 158 3.99 11.15 -12.88
CA LEU A 158 3.55 11.11 -11.50
C LEU A 158 2.20 11.78 -11.30
N ARG A 159 1.26 11.04 -10.71
CA ARG A 159 -0.03 11.58 -10.24
C ARG A 159 -0.26 11.16 -8.81
N VAL A 160 -0.78 12.09 -8.02
CA VAL A 160 -1.06 11.86 -6.60
C VAL A 160 -2.51 12.23 -6.32
N SER A 161 -3.27 11.36 -5.66
CA SER A 161 -4.64 11.70 -5.27
C SER A 161 -4.92 11.28 -3.83
N PHE A 162 -5.69 12.10 -3.13
CA PHE A 162 -6.27 11.75 -1.84
C PHE A 162 -7.78 11.56 -2.03
N LEU A 163 -8.25 10.31 -2.00
CA LEU A 163 -9.68 10.03 -2.11
C LEU A 163 -10.41 10.43 -0.81
N PRO A 164 -11.42 11.31 -0.89
CA PRO A 164 -12.17 11.75 0.28
C PRO A 164 -13.09 10.64 0.80
N ASP A 165 -13.42 10.74 2.10
CA ASP A 165 -14.42 9.89 2.77
C ASP A 165 -14.22 8.37 2.60
N TYR A 166 -12.97 7.91 2.78
CA TYR A 166 -12.62 6.48 2.72
C TYR A 166 -13.59 5.61 3.56
N ARG A 167 -14.18 4.61 2.88
CA ARG A 167 -15.22 3.71 3.39
C ARG A 167 -15.20 2.38 2.63
N VAL A 168 -16.00 1.41 3.08
CA VAL A 168 -16.04 0.05 2.50
C VAL A 168 -16.26 0.06 0.99
N SER A 169 -17.23 0.83 0.49
CA SER A 169 -17.53 0.89 -0.96
C SER A 169 -16.37 1.41 -1.81
N LEU A 170 -15.52 2.29 -1.25
CA LEU A 170 -14.31 2.73 -1.94
C LEU A 170 -13.25 1.62 -1.91
N MET A 171 -13.07 0.97 -0.76
CA MET A 171 -12.10 -0.11 -0.63
C MET A 171 -12.37 -1.28 -1.59
N GLU A 172 -13.64 -1.59 -1.88
CA GLU A 172 -14.03 -2.64 -2.85
C GLU A 172 -13.42 -2.39 -4.24
N GLN A 173 -13.41 -1.13 -4.70
CA GLN A 173 -12.82 -0.78 -5.99
C GLN A 173 -11.31 -0.61 -5.91
N ILE A 174 -10.82 -0.06 -4.80
CA ILE A 174 -9.39 0.21 -4.60
C ILE A 174 -8.61 -1.10 -4.58
N CYS A 175 -8.98 -2.09 -3.76
CA CYS A 175 -8.22 -3.34 -3.66
C CYS A 175 -8.21 -4.14 -4.96
N ALA A 176 -9.28 -4.08 -5.75
CA ALA A 176 -9.36 -4.73 -7.05
C ALA A 176 -8.46 -4.10 -8.13
N ALA A 177 -8.01 -2.85 -7.94
CA ALA A 177 -7.24 -2.08 -8.92
C ALA A 177 -5.77 -1.83 -8.50
N THR A 178 -5.41 -2.09 -7.25
CA THR A 178 -4.06 -1.85 -6.72
C THR A 178 -3.03 -2.82 -7.30
N ASP A 179 -1.88 -2.27 -7.70
CA ASP A 179 -0.71 -3.04 -8.07
C ASP A 179 0.23 -3.20 -6.87
N LEU A 180 0.54 -2.10 -6.16
CA LEU A 180 1.43 -2.08 -5.00
C LEU A 180 0.69 -1.59 -3.74
N SER A 181 0.75 -2.37 -2.66
CA SER A 181 0.05 -2.14 -1.40
C SER A 181 1.00 -1.70 -0.30
N GLU A 182 0.79 -0.48 0.21
CA GLU A 182 1.63 0.18 1.22
C GLU A 182 1.29 -0.24 2.66
N GLN A 183 2.14 -1.07 3.24
CA GLN A 183 1.98 -1.63 4.59
C GLN A 183 3.14 -1.24 5.50
N ILE A 184 3.37 0.07 5.57
CA ILE A 184 4.60 0.69 6.06
C ILE A 184 4.52 1.20 7.50
N SER A 185 3.76 0.55 8.39
CA SER A 185 3.72 0.97 9.80
C SER A 185 5.10 0.82 10.46
N THR A 186 5.44 1.64 11.47
CA THR A 186 6.66 1.43 12.26
C THR A 186 6.61 0.05 12.91
N ALA A 187 7.67 -0.76 12.78
CA ALA A 187 7.66 -2.13 13.28
C ALA A 187 7.33 -2.23 14.78
N GLY A 188 6.50 -3.19 15.16
CA GLY A 188 5.98 -3.39 16.50
C GLY A 188 4.78 -2.50 16.87
N LYS A 189 4.10 -1.85 15.91
CA LYS A 189 2.94 -0.96 16.19
C LYS A 189 1.63 -1.44 15.59
N GLU A 190 1.65 -2.16 14.48
CA GLU A 190 0.47 -2.80 13.90
C GLU A 190 0.31 -4.19 14.51
N ALA A 191 -0.76 -4.42 15.27
CA ALA A 191 -1.03 -5.74 15.85
C ALA A 191 -1.37 -6.80 14.79
N SER A 192 -1.95 -6.38 13.66
CA SER A 192 -2.33 -7.28 12.56
C SER A 192 -2.45 -6.49 11.26
N GLY A 193 -3.57 -5.79 11.05
CA GLY A 193 -3.91 -5.20 9.76
C GLY A 193 -4.69 -6.20 8.91
N THR A 194 -5.83 -5.76 8.38
CA THR A 194 -6.70 -6.55 7.48
C THR A 194 -6.82 -5.95 6.09
N GLY A 195 -6.27 -4.75 5.88
CA GLY A 195 -6.21 -4.12 4.55
C GLY A 195 -5.24 -4.86 3.63
N ASN A 196 -4.05 -5.21 4.15
CA ASN A 196 -3.03 -6.01 3.49
C ASN A 196 -3.56 -7.35 2.97
N MET A 197 -4.36 -8.07 3.77
CA MET A 197 -5.00 -9.32 3.35
C MET A 197 -5.92 -9.13 2.13
N LYS A 198 -6.70 -8.04 2.09
CA LYS A 198 -7.59 -7.73 0.95
C LYS A 198 -6.79 -7.43 -0.32
N PHE A 199 -5.68 -6.72 -0.18
CA PHE A 199 -4.78 -6.41 -1.29
C PHE A 199 -4.12 -7.68 -1.84
N MET A 200 -3.59 -8.53 -0.96
CA MET A 200 -3.00 -9.82 -1.32
C MET A 200 -4.01 -10.71 -2.06
N MET A 201 -5.24 -10.85 -1.55
CA MET A 201 -6.30 -11.62 -2.23
C MET A 201 -6.59 -11.12 -3.65
N ASN A 202 -6.47 -9.81 -3.88
CA ASN A 202 -6.70 -9.20 -5.18
C ASN A 202 -5.44 -9.10 -6.05
N GLY A 203 -4.33 -9.72 -5.65
CA GLY A 203 -3.10 -9.79 -6.44
C GLY A 203 -2.22 -8.53 -6.39
N ALA A 204 -2.38 -7.66 -5.38
CA ALA A 204 -1.43 -6.58 -5.16
C ALA A 204 -0.17 -7.12 -4.47
N LEU A 205 1.01 -6.71 -4.93
CA LEU A 205 2.25 -6.98 -4.22
C LEU A 205 2.35 -6.05 -3.00
N THR A 206 2.99 -6.52 -1.94
CA THR A 206 3.11 -5.75 -0.70
C THR A 206 4.51 -5.19 -0.55
N ILE A 207 4.58 -3.88 -0.26
CA ILE A 207 5.76 -3.22 0.31
C ILE A 207 5.46 -2.87 1.76
N GLY A 208 6.35 -3.26 2.66
CA GLY A 208 6.06 -3.12 4.08
C GLY A 208 7.21 -3.50 5.00
N THR A 209 6.98 -3.23 6.29
CA THR A 209 7.87 -3.60 7.39
C THR A 209 7.53 -5.00 7.94
N LEU A 210 8.44 -5.58 8.72
CA LEU A 210 8.17 -6.77 9.54
C LEU A 210 7.30 -6.41 10.74
N ASP A 211 6.00 -6.23 10.49
CA ASP A 211 5.02 -5.83 11.50
C ASP A 211 3.63 -6.46 11.24
N GLY A 212 2.92 -6.79 12.32
CA GLY A 212 1.57 -7.37 12.26
C GLY A 212 1.44 -8.52 11.27
N ALA A 213 0.37 -8.48 10.46
CA ALA A 213 0.07 -9.50 9.47
C ALA A 213 0.97 -9.45 8.22
N ASN A 214 1.89 -8.48 8.10
CA ASN A 214 2.89 -8.52 7.02
C ASN A 214 3.84 -9.70 7.20
N ILE A 215 4.14 -10.08 8.44
CA ILE A 215 4.96 -11.25 8.77
C ILE A 215 4.26 -12.50 8.22
N GLU A 216 2.99 -12.68 8.57
CA GLU A 216 2.20 -13.82 8.10
C GLU A 216 2.01 -13.83 6.58
N ILE A 217 1.82 -12.66 5.95
CA ILE A 217 1.73 -12.56 4.48
C ILE A 217 3.04 -13.02 3.85
N ARG A 218 4.18 -12.52 4.33
CA ARG A 218 5.50 -12.89 3.84
C ARG A 218 5.78 -14.37 4.03
N ASP A 219 5.39 -14.95 5.16
CA ASP A 219 5.54 -16.37 5.43
C ASP A 219 4.66 -17.22 4.51
N ALA A 220 3.46 -16.76 4.19
CA ALA A 220 2.53 -17.47 3.31
C ALA A 220 2.96 -17.43 1.84
N VAL A 221 3.42 -16.28 1.35
CA VAL A 221 3.76 -16.11 -0.08
C VAL A 221 5.22 -16.41 -0.40
N GLY A 222 6.12 -16.29 0.57
CA GLY A 222 7.57 -16.40 0.36
C GLY A 222 8.27 -15.04 0.45
N PRO A 223 9.44 -14.95 1.09
CA PRO A 223 10.26 -13.73 1.17
C PRO A 223 10.52 -13.01 -0.16
N GLU A 224 10.69 -13.77 -1.23
CA GLU A 224 10.99 -13.30 -2.58
C GLU A 224 9.80 -12.61 -3.27
N HIS A 225 8.58 -12.78 -2.73
CA HIS A 225 7.35 -12.20 -3.28
C HIS A 225 6.81 -11.03 -2.44
N PHE A 226 7.64 -10.49 -1.54
CA PHE A 226 7.32 -9.39 -0.62
C PHE A 226 8.45 -8.36 -0.58
N PHE A 227 8.11 -7.08 -0.76
CA PHE A 227 9.07 -5.99 -0.72
C PHE A 227 9.32 -5.53 0.72
N LEU A 228 10.18 -6.25 1.43
CA LEU A 228 10.53 -5.95 2.82
C LEU A 228 11.55 -4.80 2.90
N PHE A 229 11.31 -3.84 3.81
CA PHE A 229 12.29 -2.82 4.18
C PHE A 229 12.17 -2.41 5.65
N GLY A 230 13.09 -1.54 6.07
CA GLY A 230 13.04 -0.83 7.33
C GLY A 230 13.55 -1.63 8.52
N LEU A 231 13.63 -0.94 9.66
CA LEU A 231 14.00 -1.52 10.94
C LEU A 231 12.97 -2.56 11.39
N ASN A 232 13.44 -3.65 11.98
CA ASN A 232 12.59 -4.60 12.68
C ASN A 232 12.23 -4.08 14.09
N ALA A 233 11.29 -4.73 14.79
CA ALA A 233 10.80 -4.27 16.09
C ALA A 233 11.90 -4.20 17.18
N GLN A 234 12.89 -5.09 17.12
CA GLN A 234 14.02 -5.09 18.05
C GLN A 234 14.94 -3.89 17.79
N GLU A 235 15.27 -3.62 16.52
CA GLU A 235 16.09 -2.48 16.10
C GLU A 235 15.40 -1.15 16.43
N VAL A 236 14.08 -1.05 16.21
CA VAL A 236 13.26 0.08 16.68
C VAL A 236 13.37 0.23 18.20
N GLY A 237 13.38 -0.88 18.95
CA GLY A 237 13.59 -0.85 20.40
C GLY A 237 14.95 -0.29 20.80
N GLN A 238 16.03 -0.69 20.11
CA GLN A 238 17.40 -0.27 20.37
C GLN A 238 17.65 1.21 20.05
N GLN A 239 16.99 1.71 19.01
CA GLN A 239 17.07 3.12 18.62
C GLN A 239 16.37 4.05 19.63
N ARG A 240 15.39 3.57 20.40
CA ARG A 240 14.72 4.41 21.42
C ARG A 240 15.73 4.88 22.48
N GLY A 241 15.74 6.19 22.74
CA GLY A 241 16.67 6.81 23.68
C GLY A 241 18.02 7.21 23.07
N HIS A 242 18.38 6.69 21.89
CA HIS A 242 19.62 6.99 21.18
C HIS A 242 19.40 7.53 19.76
N TYR A 243 18.14 7.61 19.33
CA TYR A 243 17.77 8.04 17.99
C TYR A 243 18.24 9.46 17.71
N ASN A 244 19.07 9.60 16.68
CA ASN A 244 19.52 10.89 16.19
C ASN A 244 19.12 11.06 14.71
N PRO A 245 18.04 11.80 14.42
CA PRO A 245 17.57 12.01 13.05
C PRO A 245 18.61 12.70 12.15
N GLN A 246 19.52 13.49 12.74
CA GLN A 246 20.56 14.19 11.98
C GLN A 246 21.52 13.23 11.26
N ILE A 247 21.76 12.04 11.83
CA ILE A 247 22.60 11.02 11.21
C ILE A 247 22.01 10.58 9.87
N TYR A 248 20.68 10.37 9.83
CA TYR A 248 19.98 9.94 8.62
C TYR A 248 19.91 11.05 7.57
N LEU A 249 19.71 12.31 8.00
CA LEU A 249 19.75 13.47 7.10
C LEU A 249 21.12 13.66 6.45
N GLN A 250 22.21 13.50 7.22
CA GLN A 250 23.57 13.63 6.71
C GLN A 250 24.00 12.47 5.82
N ALA A 251 23.44 11.27 6.04
CA ALA A 251 23.80 10.07 5.29
C ALA A 251 23.09 9.95 3.93
N ASP A 252 21.92 10.58 3.74
CA ASP A 252 21.11 10.47 2.52
C ASP A 252 20.81 11.86 1.93
N HIS A 253 21.53 12.21 0.85
CA HIS A 253 21.33 13.45 0.13
C HIS A 253 19.90 13.60 -0.42
N ASP A 254 19.24 12.52 -0.84
CA ASP A 254 17.86 12.61 -1.33
C ASP A 254 16.91 12.97 -0.18
N LEU A 255 17.14 12.42 1.01
CA LEU A 255 16.34 12.76 2.19
C LEU A 255 16.52 14.22 2.56
N GLN A 256 17.76 14.73 2.54
CA GLN A 256 18.03 16.14 2.81
C GLN A 256 17.26 17.04 1.84
N ARG A 257 17.30 16.73 0.52
CA ARG A 257 16.56 17.51 -0.50
C ARG A 257 15.05 17.49 -0.28
N VAL A 258 14.49 16.33 0.07
CA VAL A 258 13.06 16.22 0.41
C VAL A 258 12.71 17.11 1.59
N MET A 259 13.52 17.09 2.64
CA MET A 259 13.30 17.93 3.83
C MET A 259 13.46 19.41 3.52
N ASP A 260 14.43 19.80 2.68
CA ASP A 260 14.64 21.18 2.23
C ASP A 260 13.43 21.70 1.45
N LEU A 261 12.80 20.89 0.59
CA LEU A 261 11.57 21.26 -0.13
C LEU A 261 10.40 21.54 0.84
N ILE A 262 10.27 20.74 1.90
CA ILE A 262 9.22 20.97 2.91
C ILE A 262 9.51 22.24 3.72
N GLN A 263 10.76 22.40 4.17
CA GLN A 263 11.19 23.52 5.02
C GLN A 263 11.19 24.86 4.30
N SER A 264 11.51 24.89 3.01
CA SER A 264 11.51 26.11 2.18
C SER A 264 10.11 26.66 1.90
N GLY A 265 9.06 25.92 2.28
CA GLY A 265 7.67 26.32 2.02
C GLY A 265 7.18 25.99 0.61
N TYR A 266 7.90 25.12 -0.13
CA TYR A 266 7.59 24.78 -1.52
C TYR A 266 6.14 24.29 -1.71
N PHE A 267 5.62 23.54 -0.72
CA PHE A 267 4.26 23.01 -0.71
C PHE A 267 3.25 23.88 0.06
N ASN A 268 3.63 25.07 0.53
CA ASN A 268 2.76 25.94 1.35
C ASN A 268 3.10 27.43 1.20
N ALA A 269 3.35 27.89 -0.02
CA ALA A 269 3.70 29.28 -0.33
C ALA A 269 2.75 30.32 0.30
N PHE A 270 1.46 30.00 0.44
CA PHE A 270 0.44 30.89 1.01
C PHE A 270 0.14 30.65 2.50
N GLU A 271 0.75 29.63 3.11
CA GLU A 271 0.62 29.32 4.54
C GLU A 271 2.01 28.96 5.13
N PRO A 272 2.98 29.91 5.16
CA PRO A 272 4.31 29.65 5.69
C PRO A 272 4.25 29.08 7.12
N GLY A 273 5.12 28.14 7.43
CA GLY A 273 5.22 27.52 8.76
C GLY A 273 4.13 26.49 9.11
N ILE A 274 3.12 26.27 8.26
CA ILE A 274 2.02 25.34 8.59
C ILE A 274 2.49 23.89 8.78
N PHE A 275 3.59 23.52 8.13
CA PHE A 275 4.22 22.19 8.21
C PHE A 275 5.41 22.13 9.17
N ASP A 276 5.78 23.21 9.86
CA ASP A 276 6.89 23.20 10.83
C ASP A 276 6.68 22.14 11.91
N PRO A 277 5.46 21.88 12.44
CA PRO A 277 5.28 20.81 13.40
C PRO A 277 5.54 19.41 12.83
N ILE A 278 5.33 19.19 11.52
CA ILE A 278 5.71 17.92 10.87
C ILE A 278 7.23 17.81 10.83
N VAL A 279 7.91 18.88 10.37
CA VAL A 279 9.37 18.93 10.30
C VAL A 279 9.98 18.70 11.69
N HIS A 280 9.55 19.48 12.69
CA HIS A 280 10.02 19.35 14.06
C HIS A 280 9.78 17.95 14.63
N ALA A 281 8.64 17.31 14.33
CA ALA A 281 8.36 15.97 14.83
C ALA A 281 9.33 14.92 14.27
N VAL A 282 9.61 14.93 12.96
CA VAL A 282 10.50 13.92 12.34
C VAL A 282 11.98 14.19 12.60
N THR A 283 12.37 15.44 12.84
CA THR A 283 13.73 15.82 13.25
C THR A 283 13.93 15.82 14.76
N HIS A 284 12.94 15.41 15.54
CA HIS A 284 13.10 15.31 16.99
C HIS A 284 13.85 14.01 17.36
N PRO A 285 14.85 14.05 18.28
CA PRO A 285 15.50 12.84 18.80
C PRO A 285 14.56 11.84 19.50
N GLN A 286 13.32 12.25 19.75
CA GLN A 286 12.28 11.42 20.36
C GLN A 286 11.15 11.07 19.38
N ASP A 287 11.35 11.22 18.06
CA ASP A 287 10.39 10.73 17.05
C ASP A 287 10.06 9.25 17.34
N PRO A 288 8.84 8.93 17.79
CA PRO A 288 8.52 7.57 18.18
C PRO A 288 8.30 6.64 16.98
N TRP A 289 8.26 7.20 15.77
CA TRP A 289 7.91 6.50 14.52
C TRP A 289 9.09 6.27 13.59
N MET A 290 10.24 6.91 13.88
CA MET A 290 11.51 6.75 13.16
C MET A 290 11.34 6.92 11.65
N VAL A 291 10.62 7.98 11.25
CA VAL A 291 10.26 8.22 9.85
C VAL A 291 11.51 8.38 8.99
N LEU A 292 12.49 9.15 9.48
CA LEU A 292 13.73 9.41 8.75
C LEU A 292 14.66 8.18 8.74
N ALA A 293 14.60 7.33 9.78
CA ALA A 293 15.41 6.13 9.85
C ALA A 293 15.12 5.14 8.71
N ASP A 294 13.85 4.99 8.37
CA ASP A 294 13.39 4.04 7.36
C ASP A 294 13.32 4.64 5.95
N PHE A 295 13.56 5.94 5.77
CA PHE A 295 13.40 6.60 4.47
C PHE A 295 14.30 5.98 3.39
N THR A 296 15.60 5.83 3.66
CA THR A 296 16.54 5.31 2.66
C THR A 296 16.21 3.88 2.26
N SER A 297 15.93 3.00 3.23
CA SER A 297 15.59 1.61 2.93
C SER A 297 14.25 1.49 2.21
N TYR A 298 13.26 2.33 2.56
CA TYR A 298 11.98 2.41 1.86
C TYR A 298 12.14 2.87 0.41
N LYS A 299 12.88 3.96 0.17
CA LYS A 299 13.19 4.50 -1.16
C LYS A 299 13.87 3.47 -2.05
N LEU A 300 14.88 2.77 -1.52
CA LEU A 300 15.58 1.72 -2.27
C LEU A 300 14.65 0.55 -2.62
N LYS A 301 13.80 0.14 -1.68
CA LYS A 301 12.83 -0.94 -1.92
C LYS A 301 11.73 -0.55 -2.90
N GLN A 302 11.32 0.72 -2.89
CA GLN A 302 10.42 1.28 -3.91
C GLN A 302 11.04 1.28 -5.30
N ARG A 303 12.36 1.52 -5.39
CA ARG A 303 13.10 1.41 -6.66
C ARG A 303 13.09 -0.02 -7.18
N GLU A 304 13.34 -1.02 -6.34
CA GLU A 304 13.23 -2.44 -6.74
C GLU A 304 11.82 -2.79 -7.24
N ALA A 305 10.76 -2.30 -6.57
CA ALA A 305 9.39 -2.50 -7.05
C ALA A 305 9.13 -1.80 -8.38
N ALA A 306 9.69 -0.61 -8.59
CA ALA A 306 9.61 0.13 -9.84
C ALA A 306 10.35 -0.57 -10.99
N GLU A 307 11.55 -1.10 -10.72
CA GLU A 307 12.32 -1.92 -11.67
C GLU A 307 11.55 -3.20 -12.05
N LEU A 308 11.01 -3.93 -11.07
CA LEU A 308 10.21 -5.12 -11.34
C LEU A 308 8.96 -4.83 -12.16
N TRP A 309 8.35 -3.65 -11.98
CA TRP A 309 7.18 -3.25 -12.77
C TRP A 309 7.47 -3.22 -14.28
N HIS A 310 8.71 -3.00 -14.70
CA HIS A 310 9.06 -3.07 -16.12
C HIS A 310 9.08 -4.51 -16.65
N ASP A 311 9.29 -5.52 -15.79
CA ASP A 311 9.06 -6.92 -16.12
C ASP A 311 7.61 -7.31 -15.81
N GLN A 312 6.72 -7.00 -16.75
CA GLN A 312 5.30 -7.36 -16.63
C GLN A 312 5.07 -8.88 -16.56
N THR A 313 5.96 -9.70 -17.10
CA THR A 313 5.79 -11.16 -17.00
C THR A 313 5.94 -11.60 -15.55
N GLU A 314 7.02 -11.16 -14.92
CA GLU A 314 7.30 -11.50 -13.53
C GLU A 314 6.33 -10.83 -12.57
N TRP A 315 5.98 -9.56 -12.80
CA TRP A 315 4.99 -8.87 -11.96
C TRP A 315 3.65 -9.62 -11.90
N GLN A 316 3.13 -10.06 -13.05
CA GLN A 316 1.88 -10.82 -13.08
C GLN A 316 2.04 -12.21 -12.45
N ARG A 317 3.21 -12.86 -12.61
CA ARG A 317 3.51 -14.13 -11.93
C ARG A 317 3.41 -13.96 -10.41
N LEU A 318 4.07 -12.95 -9.85
CA LEU A 318 4.05 -12.67 -8.41
C LEU A 318 2.66 -12.25 -7.92
N SER A 319 1.92 -11.51 -8.73
CA SER A 319 0.54 -11.11 -8.45
C SER A 319 -0.37 -12.33 -8.26
N ILE A 320 -0.25 -13.32 -9.15
CA ILE A 320 -1.02 -14.58 -9.07
C ILE A 320 -0.61 -15.39 -7.84
N LEU A 321 0.70 -15.49 -7.56
CA LEU A 321 1.21 -16.23 -6.39
C LEU A 321 0.74 -15.63 -5.07
N ASN A 322 0.69 -14.30 -4.98
CA ASN A 322 0.10 -13.61 -3.82
C ASN A 322 -1.37 -13.98 -3.62
N THR A 323 -2.18 -13.97 -4.68
CA THR A 323 -3.57 -14.43 -4.57
C THR A 323 -3.65 -15.91 -4.18
N ALA A 324 -2.82 -16.77 -4.80
CA ALA A 324 -2.81 -18.21 -4.53
C ALA A 324 -2.48 -18.52 -3.06
N ALA A 325 -1.55 -17.77 -2.46
CA ALA A 325 -1.14 -17.91 -1.06
C ALA A 325 -2.11 -17.26 -0.06
N SER A 326 -3.15 -16.54 -0.52
CA SER A 326 -4.00 -15.72 0.37
C SER A 326 -5.05 -16.50 1.16
N GLY A 327 -5.21 -17.81 0.89
CA GLY A 327 -6.26 -18.66 1.47
C GLY A 327 -6.32 -18.66 2.99
N VAL A 328 -5.14 -18.68 3.64
CA VAL A 328 -5.01 -18.65 5.10
C VAL A 328 -5.64 -17.41 5.73
N PHE A 329 -5.78 -16.31 5.00
CA PHE A 329 -6.36 -15.05 5.51
C PHE A 329 -7.89 -14.97 5.39
N SER A 330 -8.56 -16.07 5.04
CA SER A 330 -10.02 -16.14 5.13
C SER A 330 -10.49 -15.96 6.57
N SER A 331 -11.52 -15.11 6.76
CA SER A 331 -12.21 -15.03 8.05
C SER A 331 -12.88 -16.34 8.46
N ASP A 332 -13.17 -17.25 7.52
CA ASP A 332 -13.75 -18.56 7.86
C ASP A 332 -12.77 -19.38 8.71
N ARG A 333 -11.49 -19.36 8.33
CA ARG A 333 -10.42 -19.98 9.13
C ARG A 333 -10.36 -19.36 10.52
N THR A 334 -10.42 -18.02 10.61
CA THR A 334 -10.45 -17.32 11.89
C THR A 334 -11.64 -17.79 12.75
N ILE A 335 -12.85 -17.83 12.19
CA ILE A 335 -14.06 -18.24 12.92
C ILE A 335 -13.98 -19.71 13.34
N SER A 336 -13.51 -20.60 12.46
CA SER A 336 -13.29 -22.02 12.77
C SER A 336 -12.30 -22.20 13.92
N GLN A 337 -11.20 -21.44 13.93
CA GLN A 337 -10.20 -21.48 15.00
C GLN A 337 -10.76 -20.92 16.32
N TYR A 338 -11.47 -19.80 16.30
CA TYR A 338 -12.18 -19.29 17.49
C TYR A 338 -13.16 -20.33 18.05
N ASN A 339 -13.89 -21.02 17.18
CA ASN A 339 -14.81 -22.05 17.61
C ASN A 339 -14.09 -23.29 18.18
N ALA A 340 -12.98 -23.72 17.58
CA ALA A 340 -12.20 -24.87 18.04
C ALA A 340 -11.53 -24.61 19.39
N ASP A 341 -10.96 -23.42 19.58
CA ASP A 341 -10.07 -23.11 20.71
C ASP A 341 -10.76 -22.41 21.87
N ILE A 342 -11.88 -21.71 21.63
CA ILE A 342 -12.51 -20.82 22.63
C ILE A 342 -14.01 -21.11 22.82
N TRP A 343 -14.81 -21.08 21.75
CA TRP A 343 -16.28 -21.12 21.92
C TRP A 343 -16.85 -22.53 22.05
N HIS A 344 -16.22 -23.53 21.41
CA HIS A 344 -16.63 -24.93 21.38
C HIS A 344 -18.11 -25.15 21.01
N LEU A 345 -18.63 -24.37 20.05
CA LEU A 345 -20.01 -24.47 19.58
C LEU A 345 -20.17 -25.58 18.54
N LYS A 346 -21.37 -26.14 18.45
CA LYS A 346 -21.77 -27.07 17.38
C LYS A 346 -22.49 -26.32 16.27
N PRO A 347 -22.11 -26.52 14.99
CA PRO A 347 -22.84 -25.95 13.87
C PRO A 347 -24.32 -26.36 13.91
N GLN A 348 -25.21 -25.37 13.85
CA GLN A 348 -26.65 -25.60 13.73
C GLN A 348 -27.01 -25.52 12.25
N ILE A 349 -27.22 -26.68 11.63
CA ILE A 349 -27.70 -26.75 10.24
C ILE A 349 -29.20 -26.46 10.28
N MET A 350 -29.59 -25.28 9.80
CA MET A 350 -31.01 -24.98 9.61
C MET A 350 -31.48 -25.75 8.37
N THR A 351 -32.42 -26.67 8.56
CA THR A 351 -33.16 -27.26 7.45
C THR A 351 -34.11 -26.18 6.90
N PRO A 352 -34.17 -25.97 5.57
CA PRO A 352 -35.02 -24.95 4.95
C PRO A 352 -36.48 -25.00 5.36
#